data_AF-A0A817II29-F1
#
_entry.id   AF-A0A817II29-F1
#
_cell.length_a   1.000
_cell.length_b   1.000
_cell.length_c   1.000
_cell.angle_alpha   90.00
_cell.angle_beta   90.00
_cell.angle_gamma   90.00
#
_symmetry.space_group_name_H-M   'P 1'
#
loop_
_entity.id
_entity.type
_entity.pdbx_description
1 polymer ?
#
loop_
_entity_poly.entity_id
_entity_poly.type
_entity_poly.pdbx_seq_one_letter_code
_entity_poly.pdbx_strand_id
1 'polypeptide(L)'
;MEQELRQIINHLRIFDQADACEKLIQATKQEKIVLIVSGQLGPDVIPRLHNLPQLVACYVYCLNGTDHEGWTKTYSKVQGVFVERANLLKQIDLDQKNRLLTEQLSAI
;
A
#
# COMPACT_ATOMS: atom_id res chain seq x y z
N MET A 1 14.81 1.19 -4.65
CA MET A 1 13.40 1.18 -4.19
C MET A 1 12.99 2.52 -3.60
N GLU A 2 13.59 3.01 -2.51
CA GLU A 2 13.16 4.29 -1.91
C GLU A 2 13.23 5.48 -2.88
N GLN A 3 14.37 5.67 -3.56
CA GLN A 3 14.56 6.76 -4.53
C GLN A 3 13.54 6.70 -5.69
N GLU A 4 13.25 5.50 -6.17
CA GLU A 4 12.26 5.28 -7.25
C GLU A 4 10.84 5.58 -6.76
N LEU A 5 10.49 5.17 -5.54
CA LEU A 5 9.19 5.49 -4.93
C LEU A 5 9.01 7.00 -4.74
N ARG A 6 10.08 7.72 -4.39
CA ARG A 6 10.04 9.19 -4.26
C ARG A 6 9.78 9.92 -5.57
N GLN A 7 10.02 9.28 -6.72
CA GLN A 7 9.66 9.83 -8.03
C GLN A 7 8.18 9.64 -8.36
N ILE A 8 7.51 8.68 -7.69
CA ILE A 8 6.09 8.36 -7.90
C ILE A 8 5.22 9.00 -6.82
N ILE A 9 5.73 9.09 -5.58
CA ILE A 9 5.00 9.52 -4.38
C ILE A 9 5.83 10.55 -3.63
N ASN A 10 5.27 11.75 -3.43
CA ASN A 10 5.98 12.87 -2.79
C ASN A 10 6.22 12.66 -1.28
N HIS A 11 5.34 11.92 -0.61
CA HIS A 11 5.41 11.66 0.82
C HIS A 11 5.63 10.18 1.09
N LEU A 12 6.86 9.84 1.48
CA LEU A 12 7.25 8.49 1.86
C LEU A 12 7.65 8.45 3.35
N ARG A 13 7.10 7.47 4.07
CA ARG A 13 7.46 7.12 5.44
C ARG A 13 7.75 5.62 5.48
N ILE A 14 8.84 5.25 6.14
CA ILE A 14 9.28 3.86 6.30
C ILE A 14 9.22 3.54 7.78
N PHE A 15 8.69 2.37 8.10
CA PHE A 15 8.56 1.87 9.46
C PHE A 15 9.16 0.48 9.54
N ASP A 16 9.81 0.20 10.66
CA ASP A 16 10.29 -1.12 11.06
C ASP A 16 9.31 -1.82 12.02
N GLN A 17 8.41 -1.06 12.66
CA GLN A 17 7.41 -1.55 13.60
C GLN A 17 5.97 -1.28 13.12
N ALA A 18 5.14 -2.31 13.15
CA ALA A 18 3.72 -2.25 12.77
C ALA A 18 2.94 -1.19 13.57
N ASP A 19 3.13 -1.15 14.89
CA ASP A 19 2.40 -0.24 15.78
C ASP A 19 2.70 1.24 15.49
N ALA A 20 3.93 1.57 15.09
CA ALA A 20 4.29 2.93 14.71
C ALA A 20 3.62 3.35 13.40
N CYS A 21 3.55 2.43 12.44
CA CYS A 21 2.83 2.62 11.18
C CYS A 21 1.32 2.83 11.42
N GLU A 22 0.71 1.97 12.24
CA GLU A 22 -0.71 2.05 12.61
C GLU A 22 -1.05 3.38 13.28
N LYS A 23 -0.26 3.78 14.28
CA LYS A 23 -0.46 5.07 14.99
C LYS A 23 -0.41 6.26 14.04
N LEU A 24 0.52 6.25 13.07
CA LEU A 24 0.60 7.31 12.08
C LEU A 24 -0.65 7.34 11.19
N ILE A 25 -1.07 6.19 10.65
CA ILE A 25 -2.26 6.10 9.79
C ILE A 25 -3.51 6.58 10.53
N GLN A 26 -3.69 6.18 11.79
CA GLN A 26 -4.82 6.60 12.63
C GLN A 26 -4.79 8.10 12.97
N ALA A 27 -3.59 8.66 13.19
CA ALA A 27 -3.43 10.09 13.46
C ALA A 27 -3.70 10.96 12.23
N THR A 28 -3.49 10.43 11.03
CA THR A 28 -3.80 11.10 9.78
C THR A 28 -5.31 11.12 9.53
N LYS A 29 -5.91 12.31 9.40
CA LYS A 29 -7.38 12.43 9.26
C LYS A 29 -7.88 12.73 7.86
N GLN A 30 -7.09 13.40 7.03
CA GLN A 30 -7.56 13.97 5.76
C GLN A 30 -6.79 13.47 4.54
N GLU A 31 -5.84 12.55 4.74
CA GLU A 31 -5.02 12.03 3.65
C GLU A 31 -5.38 10.58 3.35
N LYS A 32 -5.32 10.24 2.06
CA LYS A 32 -5.38 8.87 1.59
C LYS A 32 -3.98 8.28 1.62
N ILE A 33 -3.85 7.11 2.21
CA ILE A 33 -2.58 6.42 2.43
C ILE A 33 -2.56 5.14 1.59
N VAL A 34 -1.43 4.93 0.92
CA VAL A 34 -1.09 3.65 0.31
C VAL A 34 -0.01 2.97 1.15
N LEU A 35 -0.17 1.67 1.40
CA LEU A 35 0.77 0.89 2.18
C LEU A 35 1.53 -0.07 1.28
N ILE A 36 2.85 -0.15 1.46
CA ILE A 36 3.67 -1.24 0.94
C ILE A 36 4.13 -2.04 2.16
N VAL A 37 3.83 -3.34 2.19
CA VAL A 37 4.18 -4.22 3.32
C VAL A 37 4.94 -5.44 2.81
N SER A 38 5.87 -5.95 3.61
CA SER A 38 6.54 -7.20 3.27
C SER A 38 5.57 -8.39 3.37
N GLY A 39 5.80 -9.44 2.57
CA GLY A 39 5.02 -10.69 2.67
C GLY A 39 5.02 -11.28 4.08
N GLN A 40 6.14 -11.15 4.80
CA GLN A 40 6.29 -11.63 6.17
C GLN A 40 5.45 -10.85 7.19
N LEU A 41 5.37 -9.52 7.07
CA LEU A 41 4.62 -8.69 8.01
C LEU A 41 3.15 -8.52 7.63
N GLY A 42 2.80 -8.77 6.37
CA GLY A 42 1.45 -8.60 5.83
C GLY A 42 0.35 -9.28 6.66
N PRO A 43 0.48 -10.57 7.02
CA PRO A 43 -0.52 -11.28 7.82
C PRO A 43 -0.80 -10.64 9.18
N ASP A 44 0.16 -9.95 9.80
CA ASP A 44 -0.03 -9.31 11.10
C ASP A 44 -0.52 -7.86 10.98
N VAL A 45 -0.08 -7.17 9.94
CA VAL A 45 -0.31 -5.73 9.72
C VAL A 45 -1.65 -5.46 9.04
N ILE A 46 -1.96 -6.18 7.95
CA ILE A 46 -3.15 -5.89 7.14
C ILE A 46 -4.47 -6.08 7.92
N PRO A 47 -4.65 -7.13 8.76
CA PRO A 47 -5.88 -7.28 9.54
C PRO A 47 -6.16 -6.11 10.49
N ARG A 48 -5.13 -5.41 10.97
CA ARG A 48 -5.28 -4.25 11.86
C ARG A 48 -5.66 -2.98 11.09
N LEU A 49 -5.15 -2.84 9.87
CA LEU A 49 -5.25 -1.60 9.10
C LEU A 49 -6.34 -1.60 8.04
N HIS A 50 -6.82 -2.75 7.58
CA HIS A 50 -7.70 -2.82 6.39
C HIS A 50 -9.03 -2.05 6.56
N ASN A 51 -9.53 -1.92 7.80
CA ASN A 51 -10.76 -1.17 8.07
C ASN A 51 -10.55 0.34 8.17
N LEU A 52 -9.29 0.81 8.25
CA LEU A 52 -9.01 2.25 8.37
C LEU A 52 -9.40 2.97 7.07
N PRO A 53 -10.26 4.00 7.12
CA PRO A 53 -10.71 4.72 5.92
C PRO A 53 -9.57 5.44 5.20
N GLN A 54 -8.51 5.82 5.93
CA GLN A 54 -7.31 6.43 5.37
C GLN A 54 -6.57 5.47 4.44
N LEU A 55 -6.55 4.17 4.76
CA LEU A 55 -5.87 3.19 3.93
C LEU A 55 -6.73 2.90 2.70
N VAL A 56 -6.25 3.31 1.52
CA VAL A 56 -6.99 3.14 0.26
C VAL A 56 -6.46 2.01 -0.62
N ALA A 57 -5.19 1.64 -0.44
CA ALA A 57 -4.58 0.53 -1.17
C ALA A 57 -3.41 -0.05 -0.37
N CYS A 58 -3.19 -1.36 -0.54
CA CYS A 58 -2.04 -2.05 0.01
C CYS A 58 -1.36 -2.91 -1.06
N TYR A 59 -0.03 -2.92 -1.08
CA TYR A 59 0.79 -3.71 -1.97
C TYR A 59 1.69 -4.60 -1.13
N VAL A 60 1.65 -5.91 -1.37
CA VAL A 60 2.50 -6.86 -0.66
C VAL A 60 3.76 -7.11 -1.49
N TYR A 61 4.93 -6.81 -0.95
CA TYR A 61 6.22 -7.08 -1.61
C TYR A 61 6.92 -8.26 -0.94
N CYS A 62 7.18 -9.33 -1.69
CA CYS A 62 7.81 -10.55 -1.14
C CYS A 62 8.74 -11.20 -2.17
N LEU A 63 10.02 -11.35 -1.81
CA LEU A 63 11.02 -11.97 -2.70
C LEU A 63 10.87 -13.50 -2.82
N ASN A 64 10.27 -14.14 -1.81
CA ASN A 64 10.05 -15.58 -1.78
C ASN A 64 8.57 -15.83 -2.06
N GLY A 65 8.20 -15.72 -3.33
CA GLY A 65 6.84 -15.93 -3.78
C GLY A 65 6.45 -17.39 -3.64
N THR A 66 5.69 -17.72 -2.60
CA THR A 66 4.79 -18.89 -2.51
C THR A 66 4.02 -18.81 -1.18
N ASP A 67 2.71 -19.03 -1.23
CA ASP A 67 1.75 -19.22 -0.10
C ASP A 67 1.05 -18.01 0.56
N HIS A 68 1.37 -16.77 0.21
CA HIS A 68 0.66 -15.60 0.77
C HIS A 68 -0.62 -15.19 0.00
N GLU A 69 -1.01 -15.92 -1.04
CA GLU A 69 -2.18 -15.57 -1.84
C GLU A 69 -3.52 -15.79 -1.12
N GLY A 70 -3.58 -16.72 -0.17
CA GLY A 70 -4.85 -17.08 0.48
C GLY A 70 -5.45 -15.91 1.25
N TRP A 71 -4.64 -15.29 2.12
CA TRP A 71 -5.10 -14.22 3.01
C TRP A 71 -5.26 -12.88 2.28
N THR A 72 -4.44 -12.61 1.25
CA THR A 72 -4.49 -11.34 0.52
C THR A 72 -5.81 -11.17 -0.23
N LYS A 73 -6.38 -12.26 -0.75
CA LYS A 73 -7.70 -12.28 -1.42
C LYS A 73 -8.85 -11.95 -0.47
N THR A 74 -8.67 -12.05 0.85
CA THR A 74 -9.67 -11.68 1.86
C THR A 74 -9.79 -10.16 2.03
N TYR A 75 -8.78 -9.38 1.64
CA TYR A 75 -8.73 -7.94 1.88
C TYR A 75 -8.85 -7.15 0.57
N SER A 76 -10.01 -6.54 0.34
CA SER A 76 -10.34 -5.81 -0.90
C SER A 76 -9.38 -4.65 -1.24
N LYS A 77 -8.68 -4.10 -0.23
CA LYS A 77 -7.70 -3.03 -0.41
C LYS A 77 -6.34 -3.55 -0.89
N VAL A 78 -6.08 -4.85 -0.84
CA VAL A 78 -4.83 -5.44 -1.34
C VAL A 78 -4.88 -5.50 -2.87
N GLN A 79 -3.99 -4.75 -3.51
CA GLN A 79 -3.92 -4.65 -4.98
C GLN A 79 -3.13 -5.78 -5.62
N GLY A 80 -2.30 -6.49 -4.83
CA GLY A 80 -1.55 -7.64 -5.31
C GLY A 80 -0.34 -7.99 -4.45
N VAL A 81 0.27 -9.12 -4.81
CA VAL A 81 1.56 -9.59 -4.28
C VAL A 81 2.59 -9.48 -5.39
N PHE A 82 3.72 -8.85 -5.09
CA PHE A 82 4.76 -8.53 -6.06
C PHE A 82 6.09 -9.12 -5.60
N VAL A 83 6.71 -9.90 -6.48
CA VAL A 83 8.07 -10.42 -6.27
C VAL A 83 9.09 -9.47 -6.90
N GLU A 84 8.80 -9.01 -8.11
CA GLU A 84 9.65 -8.11 -8.85
C GLU A 84 9.38 -6.65 -8.48
N ARG A 85 10.46 -5.93 -8.14
CA ARG A 85 10.40 -4.51 -7.82
C ARG A 85 9.80 -3.68 -8.95
N ALA A 86 10.19 -3.96 -10.19
CA ALA A 86 9.71 -3.20 -11.35
C ALA A 86 8.18 -3.30 -11.51
N ASN A 87 7.62 -4.49 -11.27
CA ASN A 87 6.17 -4.71 -11.35
C ASN A 87 5.44 -3.98 -10.22
N LEU A 88 5.97 -4.00 -9.00
CA LEU A 88 5.44 -3.21 -7.88
C LEU A 88 5.41 -1.72 -8.20
N LEU A 89 6.53 -1.15 -8.65
CA LEU A 89 6.63 0.27 -8.96
C LEU A 89 5.69 0.68 -10.09
N LYS A 90 5.64 -0.12 -11.16
CA LYS A 90 4.74 0.10 -12.29
C LYS A 90 3.27 0.09 -11.85
N GLN A 91 2.88 -0.85 -10.99
CA GLN A 91 1.50 -0.92 -10.50
C GLN A 91 1.15 0.29 -9.64
N ILE A 92 2.04 0.68 -8.72
CA ILE A 92 1.83 1.85 -7.87
C ILE A 92 1.66 3.11 -8.71
N ASP A 93 2.54 3.33 -9.70
CA ASP A 93 2.45 4.48 -10.60
C ASP A 93 1.13 4.51 -11.38
N LEU A 94 0.72 3.36 -11.93
CA LEU A 94 -0.56 3.24 -12.64
C LEU A 94 -1.75 3.58 -11.72
N ASP A 95 -1.79 3.02 -10.52
CA ASP A 95 -2.89 3.24 -9.59
C ASP A 95 -2.92 4.69 -9.08
N GLN A 96 -1.77 5.33 -8.88
CA GLN A 96 -1.71 6.75 -8.52
C GLN A 96 -2.27 7.63 -9.64
N LYS A 97 -1.87 7.39 -10.89
CA LYS A 97 -2.41 8.11 -12.06
C LYS A 97 -3.92 7.94 -12.18
N ASN A 98 -4.44 6.73 -11.99
CA ASN A 98 -5.87 6.45 -12.03
C ASN A 98 -6.64 7.15 -10.90
N ARG A 99 -6.06 7.23 -9.69
CA ARG A 99 -6.65 7.96 -8.57
C ARG A 99 -6.75 9.46 -8.84
N LEU A 100 -5.68 10.07 -9.35
CA LEU A 100 -5.66 11.49 -9.71
C LEU A 100 -6.71 11.80 -10.79
N LEU A 101 -6.84 10.94 -11.81
CA LEU A 101 -7.86 11.09 -12.84
C LEU A 101 -9.28 10.98 -12.27
N THR A 102 -9.51 10.01 -11.38
CA THR A 102 -10.83 9.83 -10.73
C THR A 102 -11.20 11.03 -9.87
N GLU A 103 -10.23 11.58 -9.11
CA GLU A 103 -10.43 12.77 -8.28
C GLU A 103 -10.78 14.00 -9.14
N GLN A 104 -10.09 14.20 -10.27
CA GLN A 104 -10.40 15.26 -11.22
C GLN A 104 -11.80 15.14 -11.81
N LEU A 105 -12.23 13.93 -12.17
CA LEU A 105 -13.57 13.69 -12.72
C LEU A 105 -14.68 13.84 -11.67
N SER A 106 -14.40 13.48 -10.41
CA SER A 106 -15.36 13.64 -9.30
C SER A 106 -15.52 15.07 -8.79
N ALA A 107 -14.65 15.99 -9.23
CA ALA A 107 -14.68 17.41 -8.88
C ALA A 107 -15.48 18.28 -9.86
N ILE A 108 -16.11 17.67 -10.87
CA ILE A 108 -16.98 18.28 -11.88
C ILE A 108 -18.43 17.97 -11.55
#